data_AF-A0A8S3JGW8-F1
#
_entry.id   AF-A0A8S3JGW8-F1
#
_cell.length_a   1.000
_cell.length_b   1.000
_cell.length_c   1.000
_cell.angle_alpha   90.00
_cell.angle_beta   90.00
_cell.angle_gamma   90.00
#
_symmetry.space_group_name_H-M   'P 1'
#
loop_
_entity.id
_entity.type
_entity.pdbx_description
1 polymer ?
#
loop_
_entity_poly.entity_id
_entity_poly.type
_entity_poly.pdbx_seq_one_letter_code
_entity_poly.pdbx_strand_id
1 'polypeptide(L)'
;CSVKYYEANHLGANNPPEDRQAQAHIRMHDSYTYLFGVFDGHGGPWCSDVLSQRLFDYIAVSLKPPNDLEQIMRQARAMINHNYSHISSLLLQSYHNPCKDMRNAKVKEIHAMNLLKHIEEVYTTFDSDYTDIIGALENAFIKLDRDICAEAIPTETQPFNKGLLQISMAGSCACVALINETDLYVANCGDA
;
A
#
# COMPACT_ATOMS: atom_id res chain seq x y z
N CYS A 1 2.69 10.65 21.23
CA CYS A 1 2.13 9.40 20.70
C CYS A 1 0.84 9.05 21.45
N SER A 2 -0.29 9.02 20.75
CA SER A 2 -1.65 8.71 21.26
C SER A 2 -1.94 7.20 21.34
N VAL A 3 -1.13 6.37 20.67
CA VAL A 3 -1.29 4.92 20.63
C VAL A 3 -0.40 4.26 21.69
N LYS A 4 -1.00 3.54 22.64
CA LYS A 4 -0.25 2.83 23.69
C LYS A 4 0.24 1.47 23.22
N TYR A 5 -0.64 0.67 22.61
CA TYR A 5 -0.35 -0.64 22.04
C TYR A 5 -1.44 -1.02 21.02
N TYR A 6 -1.11 -1.98 20.16
CA TYR A 6 -2.04 -2.62 19.24
C TYR A 6 -1.80 -4.12 19.30
N GLU A 7 -2.87 -4.90 19.43
CA GLU A 7 -2.82 -6.35 19.47
C GLU A 7 -3.67 -6.90 18.32
N ALA A 8 -3.14 -7.93 17.67
CA ALA A 8 -3.72 -8.51 16.47
C ALA A 8 -3.57 -10.02 16.49
N ASN A 9 -4.59 -10.73 16.01
CA ASN A 9 -4.56 -12.17 15.81
C ASN A 9 -5.39 -12.54 14.58
N HIS A 10 -5.19 -13.74 14.05
CA HIS A 10 -5.88 -14.21 12.85
C HIS A 10 -6.20 -15.71 12.96
N LEU A 11 -7.45 -16.07 12.69
CA LEU A 11 -7.93 -17.45 12.67
C LEU A 11 -8.54 -17.74 11.30
N GLY A 12 -7.83 -18.51 10.48
CA GLY A 12 -8.29 -18.81 9.13
C GLY A 12 -9.47 -19.78 9.11
N ALA A 13 -10.54 -19.40 8.42
CA ALA A 13 -11.66 -20.31 8.11
C ALA A 13 -11.46 -21.07 6.78
N ASN A 14 -10.71 -20.47 5.85
CA ASN A 14 -10.45 -21.01 4.51
C ASN A 14 -9.03 -21.60 4.39
N ASN A 15 -8.78 -22.40 3.35
CA ASN A 15 -7.44 -22.90 3.03
C ASN A 15 -7.13 -22.71 1.53
N PRO A 16 -6.25 -21.75 1.16
CA PRO A 16 -5.54 -20.84 2.06
C PRO A 16 -6.48 -19.80 2.72
N PRO A 17 -6.14 -19.26 3.90
CA PRO A 17 -6.88 -18.14 4.50
C PRO A 17 -6.82 -16.90 3.60
N GLU A 18 -7.94 -16.22 3.45
CA GLU A 18 -8.10 -15.07 2.55
C GLU A 18 -7.89 -13.74 3.26
N ASP A 19 -8.29 -13.63 4.53
CA ASP A 19 -8.11 -12.43 5.33
C ASP A 19 -6.64 -12.04 5.49
N ARG A 20 -6.38 -10.74 5.53
CA ARG A 20 -5.08 -10.14 5.83
C ARG A 20 -5.21 -9.00 6.81
N GLN A 21 -4.08 -8.67 7.43
CA GLN A 21 -3.93 -7.49 8.26
C GLN A 21 -2.59 -6.82 7.99
N ALA A 22 -2.53 -5.51 8.23
CA ALA A 22 -1.31 -4.73 8.10
C ALA A 22 -1.23 -3.65 9.18
N GLN A 23 -0.02 -3.40 9.65
CA GLN A 23 0.27 -2.34 10.61
C GLN A 23 1.58 -1.66 10.22
N ALA A 24 1.57 -0.33 10.18
CA ALA A 24 2.78 0.44 9.90
C ALA A 24 2.75 1.80 10.58
N HIS A 25 3.93 2.38 10.72
CA HIS A 25 4.15 3.78 11.01
C HIS A 25 4.66 4.49 9.74
N ILE A 26 4.08 5.63 9.39
CA ILE A 26 4.56 6.45 8.27
C ILE A 26 5.77 7.24 8.74
N ARG A 27 6.94 7.04 8.10
CA ARG A 27 8.22 7.65 8.51
C ARG A 27 8.26 9.16 8.21
N MET A 28 7.84 10.00 9.14
CA MET A 28 7.92 11.47 9.00
C MET A 28 8.86 12.05 10.05
N HIS A 29 9.51 13.18 9.74
CA HIS A 29 10.56 13.76 10.59
C HIS A 29 10.06 14.15 11.99
N ASP A 30 8.79 14.54 12.14
CA ASP A 30 8.21 15.04 13.41
C ASP A 30 6.71 14.69 13.57
N SER A 31 6.26 13.54 13.04
CA SER A 31 4.84 13.13 13.14
C SER A 31 4.70 11.65 13.47
N TYR A 32 3.77 11.36 14.39
CA TYR A 32 3.35 10.03 14.80
C TYR A 32 2.09 9.63 14.04
N THR A 33 2.27 9.22 12.79
CA THR A 33 1.17 8.69 11.96
C THR A 33 1.24 7.19 11.86
N TYR A 34 0.20 6.52 12.38
CA TYR A 34 0.06 5.07 12.36
C TYR A 34 -1.06 4.64 11.43
N LEU A 35 -0.86 3.51 10.78
CA LEU A 35 -1.82 2.85 9.90
C LEU A 35 -2.08 1.44 10.42
N PHE A 36 -3.36 1.08 10.54
CA PHE A 36 -3.84 -0.25 10.89
C PHE A 36 -4.90 -0.66 9.87
N GLY A 37 -4.81 -1.86 9.33
CA GLY A 37 -5.67 -2.29 8.25
C GLY A 37 -6.08 -3.74 8.39
N VAL A 38 -7.35 -4.02 8.09
CA VAL A 38 -7.90 -5.37 7.91
C VAL A 38 -8.45 -5.48 6.49
N PHE A 39 -8.26 -6.64 5.88
CA PHE A 39 -8.57 -6.89 4.49
C PHE A 39 -9.24 -8.25 4.38
N ASP A 40 -10.56 -8.28 4.17
CA ASP A 40 -11.33 -9.51 3.96
C ASP A 40 -11.25 -9.88 2.47
N GLY A 41 -10.50 -10.94 2.16
CA GLY A 41 -10.28 -11.39 0.79
C GLY A 41 -11.35 -12.38 0.32
N HIS A 42 -11.69 -12.35 -0.97
CA HIS A 42 -12.60 -13.32 -1.56
C HIS A 42 -12.22 -13.69 -2.99
N GLY A 43 -12.54 -14.93 -3.38
CA GLY A 43 -12.12 -15.47 -4.68
C GLY A 43 -10.63 -15.78 -4.73
N GLY A 44 -10.05 -16.13 -3.57
CA GLY A 44 -8.64 -16.39 -3.33
C GLY A 44 -7.96 -15.28 -2.52
N PRO A 45 -6.80 -15.57 -1.88
CA PRO A 45 -6.13 -14.64 -0.98
C PRO A 45 -5.32 -13.55 -1.70
N TRP A 46 -5.34 -13.53 -3.03
CA TRP A 46 -4.34 -12.80 -3.82
C TRP A 46 -4.54 -11.29 -3.76
N CYS A 47 -5.78 -10.82 -3.80
CA CYS A 47 -6.08 -9.38 -3.73
C CYS A 47 -5.79 -8.82 -2.33
N SER A 48 -6.30 -9.45 -1.27
CA SER A 48 -6.04 -9.05 0.11
C SER A 48 -4.54 -9.08 0.47
N ASP A 49 -3.79 -10.08 -0.02
CA ASP A 49 -2.32 -10.14 0.16
C ASP A 49 -1.62 -8.95 -0.50
N VAL A 50 -2.07 -8.54 -1.69
CA VAL A 50 -1.56 -7.37 -2.40
C VAL A 50 -1.94 -6.07 -1.71
N LEU A 51 -3.19 -5.90 -1.25
CA LEU A 51 -3.63 -4.70 -0.55
C LEU A 51 -2.88 -4.49 0.77
N SER A 52 -2.77 -5.55 1.59
CA SER A 52 -2.09 -5.50 2.90
C SER A 52 -0.61 -5.15 2.82
N GLN A 53 0.00 -5.23 1.63
CA GLN A 53 1.40 -4.97 1.40
C GLN A 53 1.69 -3.72 0.56
N ARG A 54 0.66 -3.06 0.01
CA ARG A 54 0.80 -1.94 -0.93
C ARG A 54 0.00 -0.72 -0.54
N LEU A 55 -1.21 -0.88 0.01
CA LEU A 55 -2.13 0.24 0.22
C LEU A 55 -1.52 1.32 1.13
N PHE A 56 -0.79 0.91 2.16
CA PHE A 56 -0.12 1.85 3.07
C PHE A 56 0.99 2.64 2.38
N ASP A 57 1.65 2.09 1.36
CA ASP A 57 2.65 2.84 0.60
C ASP A 57 1.99 3.98 -0.18
N TYR A 58 0.85 3.71 -0.82
CA TYR A 58 0.10 4.71 -1.58
C TYR A 58 -0.43 5.82 -0.65
N ILE A 59 -1.01 5.44 0.50
CA ILE A 59 -1.43 6.40 1.52
C ILE A 59 -0.23 7.24 2.00
N ALA A 60 0.89 6.60 2.28
CA ALA A 60 2.09 7.30 2.75
C ALA A 60 2.61 8.30 1.72
N VAL A 61 2.63 7.95 0.43
CA VAL A 61 3.05 8.85 -0.65
C VAL A 61 2.16 10.10 -0.69
N SER A 62 0.83 9.95 -0.62
CA SER A 62 -0.11 11.08 -0.64
C SER A 62 0.02 12.03 0.55
N LEU A 63 0.53 11.54 1.69
CA LEU A 63 0.69 12.31 2.92
C LEU A 63 2.10 12.87 3.13
N LYS A 64 3.05 12.60 2.21
CA LYS A 64 4.42 13.14 2.35
C LYS A 64 4.45 14.63 2.02
N PRO A 65 5.11 15.44 2.87
CA PRO A 65 5.46 16.80 2.50
C PRO A 65 6.30 16.83 1.21
N PRO A 66 6.16 17.85 0.34
CA PRO A 66 6.88 17.92 -0.93
C PRO A 66 8.40 17.79 -0.82
N ASN A 67 9.00 18.37 0.22
CA ASN A 67 10.46 18.29 0.46
C ASN A 67 10.92 16.86 0.74
N ASP A 68 10.17 16.12 1.56
CA ASP A 68 10.46 14.72 1.87
C ASP A 68 10.26 13.86 0.62
N LEU A 69 9.19 14.12 -0.14
CA LEU A 69 8.86 13.37 -1.34
C LEU A 69 9.92 13.54 -2.44
N GLU A 70 10.53 14.72 -2.58
CA GLU A 70 11.65 14.94 -3.50
C GLU A 70 12.84 14.02 -3.17
N GLN A 71 13.20 13.95 -1.88
CA GLN A 71 14.30 13.11 -1.42
C GLN A 71 13.99 11.63 -1.62
N ILE A 72 12.77 11.21 -1.28
CA ILE A 72 12.29 9.84 -1.46
C ILE A 72 12.30 9.45 -2.94
N MET A 73 11.83 10.32 -3.84
CA MET A 73 11.85 10.11 -5.28
C MET A 73 13.28 9.84 -5.79
N ARG A 74 14.26 10.68 -5.38
CA ARG A 74 15.66 10.51 -5.77
C ARG A 74 16.24 9.18 -5.29
N GLN A 75 15.95 8.80 -4.05
CA GLN A 75 16.41 7.52 -3.48
C GLN A 75 15.73 6.31 -4.15
N ALA A 76 14.42 6.38 -4.38
CA ALA A 76 13.65 5.34 -5.06
C ALA A 76 14.17 5.06 -6.48
N ARG A 77 14.52 6.12 -7.24
CA ARG A 77 15.16 5.97 -8.56
C ARG A 77 16.49 5.23 -8.49
N ALA A 78 17.34 5.57 -7.52
CA ALA A 78 18.62 4.88 -7.31
C ALA A 78 18.41 3.40 -6.94
N MET A 79 17.43 3.11 -6.09
CA MET A 79 17.09 1.76 -5.64
C MET A 79 16.62 0.83 -6.76
N ILE A 80 15.78 1.33 -7.67
CA ILE A 80 15.29 0.55 -8.81
C ILE A 80 16.43 0.12 -9.72
N ASN A 81 17.41 1.01 -9.96
CA ASN A 81 18.56 0.71 -10.82
C ASN A 81 19.50 -0.37 -10.26
N HIS A 82 19.45 -0.65 -8.96
CA HIS A 82 20.42 -1.55 -8.31
C HIS A 82 19.88 -2.94 -7.95
N ASN A 83 18.59 -3.11 -7.62
CA ASN A 83 17.96 -4.45 -7.50
C ASN A 83 16.45 -4.43 -7.21
N TYR A 84 15.72 -3.37 -7.57
CA TYR A 84 14.33 -3.16 -7.11
C TYR A 84 14.17 -3.35 -5.59
N SER A 85 15.07 -2.73 -4.81
CA SER A 85 15.01 -2.82 -3.35
C SER A 85 13.70 -2.22 -2.81
N HIS A 86 13.38 -2.56 -1.56
CA HIS A 86 12.08 -2.29 -0.93
C HIS A 86 11.83 -0.78 -0.72
N ILE A 87 11.34 -0.06 -1.74
CA ILE A 87 11.04 1.38 -1.72
C ILE A 87 10.13 1.74 -0.54
N SER A 88 9.21 0.85 -0.17
CA SER A 88 8.34 0.99 1.01
C SER A 88 9.10 1.29 2.30
N SER A 89 10.38 0.88 2.43
CA SER A 89 11.19 1.18 3.62
C SER A 89 11.56 2.66 3.77
N LEU A 90 11.46 3.44 2.68
CA LEU A 90 11.59 4.90 2.69
C LEU A 90 10.33 5.58 3.23
N LEU A 91 9.17 4.94 3.04
CA LEU A 91 7.86 5.51 3.36
C LEU A 91 7.39 5.06 4.74
N LEU A 92 7.61 3.79 5.07
CA LEU A 92 6.97 3.08 6.16
C LEU A 92 8.00 2.38 7.06
N GLN A 93 7.61 2.24 8.32
CA GLN A 93 8.11 1.22 9.23
C GLN A 93 6.97 0.23 9.47
N SER A 94 6.96 -0.87 8.73
CA SER A 94 5.97 -1.92 8.90
C SER A 94 6.26 -2.78 10.13
N TYR A 95 5.20 -3.19 10.82
CA TYR A 95 5.27 -4.13 11.94
C TYR A 95 5.04 -5.56 11.45
N HIS A 96 5.14 -6.53 12.36
CA HIS A 96 5.04 -7.94 12.03
C HIS A 96 3.69 -8.28 11.40
N ASN A 97 3.71 -8.72 10.13
CA ASN A 97 2.58 -9.33 9.47
C ASN A 97 2.69 -10.86 9.65
N PRO A 98 1.73 -11.51 10.35
CA PRO A 98 1.78 -12.95 10.57
C PRO A 98 1.45 -13.77 9.32
N CYS A 99 0.86 -13.14 8.29
CA CYS A 99 0.56 -13.78 7.03
C CYS A 99 1.81 -13.85 6.15
N LYS A 100 2.06 -15.02 5.56
CA LYS A 100 3.16 -15.20 4.61
C LYS A 100 2.89 -14.39 3.35
N ASP A 101 3.81 -13.49 2.99
CA ASP A 101 3.79 -12.77 1.71
C ASP A 101 3.78 -13.79 0.55
N MET A 102 2.68 -13.82 -0.19
CA MET A 102 2.46 -14.77 -1.29
C MET A 102 2.91 -14.19 -2.64
N ARG A 103 3.33 -12.92 -2.69
CA ARG A 103 3.76 -12.26 -3.92
C ARG A 103 5.08 -12.82 -4.41
N ASN A 104 5.14 -13.12 -5.70
CA ASN A 104 6.39 -13.49 -6.36
C ASN A 104 7.27 -12.26 -6.66
N ALA A 105 8.51 -12.50 -7.08
CA ALA A 105 9.46 -11.42 -7.38
C ALA A 105 8.94 -10.44 -8.45
N LYS A 106 8.19 -10.93 -9.45
CA LYS A 106 7.66 -10.08 -10.52
C LYS A 106 6.59 -9.11 -10.01
N VAL A 107 5.69 -9.57 -9.14
CA VAL A 107 4.68 -8.70 -8.49
C VAL A 107 5.36 -7.62 -7.65
N LYS A 108 6.44 -7.97 -6.95
CA LYS A 108 7.23 -7.02 -6.14
C LYS A 108 7.94 -5.97 -7.00
N GLU A 109 8.52 -6.39 -8.13
CA GLU A 109 9.14 -5.51 -9.11
C GLU A 109 8.13 -4.51 -9.68
N ILE A 110 6.97 -5.01 -10.13
CA ILE A 110 5.88 -4.18 -10.67
C ILE A 110 5.37 -3.18 -9.64
N HIS A 111 5.18 -3.62 -8.39
CA HIS A 111 4.82 -2.73 -7.30
C HIS A 111 5.86 -1.62 -7.12
N ALA A 112 7.16 -1.94 -7.10
CA ALA A 112 8.21 -0.93 -6.97
C ALA A 112 8.18 0.11 -8.12
N MET A 113 7.94 -0.34 -9.35
CA MET A 113 7.81 0.53 -10.51
C MET A 113 6.58 1.45 -10.41
N ASN A 114 5.42 0.91 -10.07
CA ASN A 114 4.18 1.67 -9.93
C ASN A 114 4.22 2.63 -8.73
N LEU A 115 4.88 2.24 -7.65
CA LEU A 115 5.10 3.12 -6.50
C LEU A 115 6.02 4.28 -6.84
N LEU A 116 7.12 4.06 -7.58
CA LEU A 116 7.97 5.16 -8.07
C LEU A 116 7.15 6.10 -8.98
N LYS A 117 6.37 5.55 -9.91
CA LYS A 117 5.51 6.35 -10.78
C LYS A 117 4.53 7.20 -9.97
N HIS A 118 3.91 6.62 -8.94
CA HIS A 118 2.99 7.35 -8.07
C HIS A 118 3.69 8.47 -7.28
N ILE A 119 4.91 8.21 -6.76
CA ILE A 119 5.75 9.23 -6.12
C ILE A 119 6.00 10.40 -7.08
N GLU A 120 6.36 10.12 -8.34
CA GLU A 120 6.61 11.14 -9.35
C GLU A 120 5.35 11.93 -9.72
N GLU A 121 4.20 11.26 -9.85
CA GLU A 121 2.90 11.90 -10.10
C GLU A 121 2.50 12.85 -8.97
N VAL A 122 2.60 12.42 -7.71
CA VAL A 122 2.27 13.27 -6.55
C VAL A 122 3.24 14.43 -6.44
N TYR A 123 4.55 14.19 -6.60
CA TYR A 123 5.57 15.24 -6.53
C TYR A 123 5.40 16.33 -7.61
N THR A 124 4.93 15.97 -8.80
CA THR A 124 4.73 16.91 -9.91
C THR A 124 3.37 17.60 -9.91
N THR A 125 2.46 17.20 -9.01
CA THR A 125 1.13 17.81 -8.90
C THR A 125 1.21 19.09 -8.06
N PHE A 126 1.11 20.25 -8.72
CA PHE A 126 1.26 21.58 -8.11
C PHE A 126 0.23 21.89 -7.01
N ASP A 127 -0.97 21.32 -7.07
CA ASP A 127 -2.06 21.52 -6.10
C ASP A 127 -2.20 20.35 -5.11
N SER A 128 -1.16 19.51 -4.95
CA SER A 128 -1.23 18.41 -3.99
C SER A 128 -1.22 18.93 -2.55
N ASP A 129 -2.39 18.90 -1.91
CA ASP A 129 -2.52 19.20 -0.48
C ASP A 129 -2.23 17.92 0.34
N TYR A 130 -0.99 17.77 0.79
CA TYR A 130 -0.57 16.65 1.65
C TYR A 130 -1.22 16.70 3.05
N THR A 131 -1.93 17.78 3.39
CA THR A 131 -2.67 17.91 4.65
C THR A 131 -4.13 17.45 4.53
N ASP A 132 -4.64 17.27 3.31
CA ASP A 132 -5.96 16.67 3.06
C ASP A 132 -5.89 15.15 3.22
N ILE A 133 -6.03 14.70 4.48
CA ILE A 133 -5.99 13.28 4.83
C ILE A 133 -7.14 12.50 4.19
N ILE A 134 -8.33 13.10 4.05
CA ILE A 134 -9.50 12.43 3.48
C ILE A 134 -9.26 12.19 1.99
N GLY A 135 -8.89 13.23 1.25
CA GLY A 135 -8.55 13.10 -0.17
C GLY A 135 -7.35 12.18 -0.41
N ALA A 136 -6.34 12.20 0.46
CA ALA A 136 -5.20 11.29 0.39
C ALA A 136 -5.63 9.82 0.53
N LEU A 137 -6.52 9.50 1.49
CA LEU A 137 -7.06 8.15 1.67
C LEU A 137 -7.88 7.71 0.45
N GLU A 138 -8.81 8.53 -0.02
CA GLU A 138 -9.64 8.22 -1.20
C GLU A 138 -8.77 7.98 -2.45
N ASN A 139 -7.85 8.90 -2.73
CA ASN A 139 -6.97 8.81 -3.88
C ASN A 139 -6.04 7.60 -3.82
N ALA A 140 -5.53 7.24 -2.64
CA ALA A 140 -4.67 6.07 -2.48
C ALA A 140 -5.41 4.76 -2.79
N PHE A 141 -6.65 4.61 -2.29
CA PHE A 141 -7.49 3.45 -2.59
C PHE A 141 -7.78 3.35 -4.09
N ILE A 142 -8.24 4.44 -4.71
CA ILE A 142 -8.58 4.49 -6.14
C ILE A 142 -7.34 4.24 -7.00
N LYS A 143 -6.20 4.84 -6.65
CA LYS A 143 -4.96 4.72 -7.44
C LYS A 143 -4.42 3.30 -7.39
N LEU A 144 -4.40 2.65 -6.23
CA LEU A 144 -3.95 1.27 -6.11
C LEU A 144 -4.86 0.31 -6.88
N ASP A 145 -6.19 0.46 -6.78
CA ASP A 145 -7.14 -0.37 -7.53
C ASP A 145 -6.93 -0.25 -9.06
N ARG A 146 -6.75 0.99 -9.55
CA ARG A 146 -6.43 1.25 -10.97
C ARG A 146 -5.10 0.61 -11.38
N ASP A 147 -4.07 0.67 -10.54
CA ASP A 147 -2.79 0.05 -10.82
C ASP A 147 -2.93 -1.48 -10.88
N ILE A 148 -3.62 -2.11 -9.92
CA ILE A 148 -3.88 -3.57 -9.95
C ILE A 148 -4.59 -3.98 -11.24
N CYS A 149 -5.61 -3.22 -11.66
CA CYS A 149 -6.32 -3.46 -12.92
C CYS A 149 -5.40 -3.32 -14.14
N ALA A 150 -4.58 -2.25 -14.19
CA ALA A 150 -3.68 -2.00 -15.30
C ALA A 150 -2.55 -3.05 -15.40
N GLU A 151 -2.04 -3.53 -14.27
CA GLU A 151 -1.00 -4.56 -14.19
C GLU A 151 -1.41 -5.90 -14.82
N ALA A 152 -2.70 -6.23 -14.77
CA ALA A 152 -3.25 -7.46 -15.31
C ALA A 152 -3.43 -7.43 -16.85
N ILE A 153 -3.41 -6.25 -17.46
CA ILE A 153 -3.60 -6.08 -18.91
C ILE A 153 -2.27 -6.35 -19.63
N PRO A 154 -2.20 -7.34 -20.54
CA PRO A 154 -1.00 -7.60 -21.32
C PRO A 154 -0.66 -6.42 -22.24
N THR A 155 0.63 -6.12 -22.38
CA THR A 155 1.16 -5.13 -23.33
C THR A 155 2.25 -5.76 -24.19
N GLU A 156 2.77 -5.02 -25.18
CA GLU A 156 3.89 -5.49 -26.01
C GLU A 156 5.15 -5.82 -25.18
N THR A 157 5.37 -5.08 -24.09
CA THR A 157 6.53 -5.22 -23.21
C THR A 157 6.26 -6.11 -21.98
N GLN A 158 4.99 -6.35 -21.66
CA GLN A 158 4.56 -7.18 -20.53
C GLN A 158 3.60 -8.27 -21.01
N PRO A 159 4.09 -9.49 -21.28
CA PRO A 159 3.24 -10.58 -21.73
C PRO A 159 2.25 -10.98 -20.61
N PHE A 160 1.24 -11.74 -21.01
CA PHE A 160 0.24 -12.30 -20.10
C PHE A 160 0.87 -12.92 -18.85
N ASN A 161 0.44 -12.46 -17.68
CA ASN A 161 0.87 -12.97 -16.40
C ASN A 161 -0.33 -13.48 -15.60
N LYS A 162 -0.40 -14.81 -15.43
CA LYS A 162 -1.48 -15.46 -14.69
C LYS A 162 -1.61 -14.94 -13.24
N GLY A 163 -0.49 -14.66 -12.58
CA GLY A 163 -0.51 -14.17 -11.19
C GLY A 163 -1.14 -12.78 -11.06
N LEU A 164 -0.81 -11.86 -11.98
CA LEU A 164 -1.41 -10.53 -12.02
C LEU A 164 -2.91 -10.59 -12.35
N LEU A 165 -3.29 -11.45 -13.30
CA LEU A 165 -4.70 -11.68 -13.59
C LEU A 165 -5.45 -12.26 -12.38
N GLN A 166 -4.86 -13.23 -11.66
CA GLN A 166 -5.47 -13.80 -10.45
C GLN A 166 -5.67 -12.76 -9.36
N ILE A 167 -4.73 -11.83 -9.17
CA ILE A 167 -4.86 -10.72 -8.22
C ILE A 167 -6.04 -9.83 -8.61
N SER A 168 -6.12 -9.42 -9.89
CA SER A 168 -7.16 -8.50 -10.39
C SER A 168 -8.55 -9.15 -10.50
N MET A 169 -8.65 -10.47 -10.63
CA MET A 169 -9.93 -11.20 -10.67
C MET A 169 -10.45 -11.59 -9.28
N ALA A 170 -9.57 -11.66 -8.28
CA ALA A 170 -9.98 -11.77 -6.89
C ALA A 170 -10.45 -10.41 -6.37
N GLY A 171 -11.06 -10.38 -5.19
CA GLY A 171 -11.39 -9.14 -4.52
C GLY A 171 -11.03 -9.15 -3.06
N SER A 172 -11.13 -7.97 -2.46
CA SER A 172 -10.89 -7.79 -1.04
C SER A 172 -11.62 -6.54 -0.56
N CYS A 173 -12.30 -6.64 0.58
CA CYS A 173 -12.64 -5.47 1.38
C CYS A 173 -11.37 -4.88 1.98
N ALA A 174 -11.44 -3.62 2.41
CA ALA A 174 -10.36 -2.94 3.10
C ALA A 174 -10.92 -1.93 4.10
N CYS A 175 -10.60 -2.11 5.37
CA CYS A 175 -10.88 -1.16 6.44
C CYS A 175 -9.56 -0.70 7.05
N VAL A 176 -9.24 0.58 6.88
CA VAL A 176 -7.98 1.19 7.30
C VAL A 176 -8.24 2.32 8.29
N ALA A 177 -7.66 2.20 9.48
CA ALA A 177 -7.57 3.26 10.46
C ALA A 177 -6.22 3.98 10.33
N LEU A 178 -6.28 5.30 10.15
CA LEU A 178 -5.14 6.21 10.18
C LEU A 178 -5.24 7.06 11.44
N ILE A 179 -4.24 6.96 12.32
CA ILE A 179 -4.13 7.80 13.51
C ILE A 179 -3.01 8.80 13.25
N ASN A 180 -3.35 10.07 13.10
CA ASN A 180 -2.40 11.17 12.94
C ASN A 180 -2.41 12.01 14.21
N GLU A 181 -1.37 11.88 15.03
CA GLU A 181 -1.31 12.51 16.35
C GLU A 181 -2.54 12.17 17.21
N THR A 182 -3.50 13.07 17.35
CA THR A 182 -4.73 12.87 18.14
C THR A 182 -5.95 12.51 17.31
N ASP A 183 -5.86 12.63 15.99
CA ASP A 183 -6.99 12.48 15.09
C ASP A 183 -7.03 11.05 14.52
N LEU A 184 -8.25 10.48 14.48
CA LEU A 184 -8.51 9.17 13.90
C LEU A 184 -9.37 9.34 12.64
N TYR A 185 -8.86 8.81 11.54
CA TYR A 185 -9.54 8.70 10.26
C TYR A 185 -9.76 7.22 9.95
N VAL A 186 -10.92 6.88 9.41
CA VAL A 186 -11.25 5.52 9.00
C VAL A 186 -11.70 5.54 7.55
N ALA A 187 -10.97 4.86 6.68
CA ALA A 187 -11.34 4.62 5.30
C ALA A 187 -11.79 3.17 5.15
N ASN A 188 -13.04 2.97 4.74
CA ASN A 188 -13.63 1.65 4.57
C ASN A 188 -14.17 1.47 3.15
N CYS A 189 -13.85 0.33 2.54
CA CYS A 189 -14.41 -0.15 1.28
C CYS A 189 -14.84 -1.61 1.45
N GLY A 190 -16.15 -1.86 1.42
CA GLY A 190 -16.74 -3.17 1.71
C GLY A 190 -17.37 -3.25 3.10
N ASP A 191 -17.41 -4.45 3.65
CA ASP A 191 -18.13 -4.85 4.87
C ASP A 191 -17.21 -5.40 5.99
N ALA A 192 -15.91 -5.10 5.91
CA ALA A 192 -14.89 -5.47 6.89
C ALA A 192 -15.07 -4.79 8.27
#